data_AF-E3N287-F1
#
_entry.id   AF-E3N287-F1
#
_cell.length_a   1.000
_cell.length_b   1.000
_cell.length_c   1.000
_cell.angle_alpha   90.00
_cell.angle_beta   90.00
_cell.angle_gamma   90.00
#
_symmetry.space_group_name_H-M   'P 1'
#
loop_
_entity.id
_entity.type
_entity.pdbx_description
1 polymer ?
#
loop_
_entity_poly.entity_id
_entity_poly.type
_entity_poly.pdbx_seq_one_letter_code
_entity_poly.pdbx_strand_id
1 'polypeptide(L)'
;MKVTILWLEIHETEDYDHFVRFIDLDVLENVEVLVGKNSLAILDKPEIKTSKSVTVIVKIGPYFSSVDQLRRLRNQHFYLKYYGFTLHDLRQFVKDWITTGRDIGTRFSWGPRPSEDVQPIMEHLKTHFGAVEAGSKLEYYFSNRTIHDNGLTLKMGEDRGLVMFCNKIRSESFSYCHWSFEMEVVASTNATGTVSTPGV
;
A
#
# COMPACT_ATOMS: atom_id res chain seq x y z
N MET A 1 -25.50 -14.75 -1.37
CA MET A 1 -25.67 -13.28 -1.37
C MET A 1 -24.48 -12.66 -2.06
N LYS A 2 -24.66 -11.75 -3.02
CA LYS A 2 -23.54 -11.04 -3.67
C LYS A 2 -22.98 -9.98 -2.75
N VAL A 3 -21.66 -9.97 -2.55
CA VAL A 3 -21.00 -9.06 -1.62
C VAL A 3 -19.82 -8.39 -2.32
N THR A 4 -19.86 -7.07 -2.43
CA THR A 4 -18.76 -6.25 -2.96
C THR A 4 -17.79 -5.79 -1.88
N ILE A 5 -18.22 -5.79 -0.62
CA ILE A 5 -17.44 -5.40 0.56
C ILE A 5 -17.58 -6.47 1.63
N LEU A 6 -16.47 -7.11 1.98
CA LEU A 6 -16.42 -8.17 2.98
C LEU A 6 -15.65 -7.69 4.20
N TRP A 7 -16.28 -7.76 5.38
CA TRP A 7 -15.61 -7.52 6.66
C TRP A 7 -15.48 -8.84 7.42
N LEU A 8 -14.24 -9.17 7.79
CA LEU A 8 -13.89 -10.43 8.42
C LEU A 8 -13.18 -10.18 9.76
N GLU A 9 -13.82 -10.55 10.86
CA GLU A 9 -13.15 -10.73 12.15
C GLU A 9 -12.99 -12.23 12.39
N ILE A 10 -11.79 -12.74 12.09
CA ILE A 10 -11.53 -14.17 12.07
C ILE A 10 -10.37 -14.50 13.01
N HIS A 11 -10.63 -15.45 13.90
CA HIS A 11 -9.67 -15.94 14.88
C HIS A 11 -8.96 -17.21 14.37
N GLU A 12 -9.69 -18.07 13.65
CA GLU A 12 -9.18 -19.31 13.05
C GLU A 12 -9.59 -19.45 11.59
N THR A 13 -8.78 -20.11 10.76
CA THR A 13 -9.03 -20.24 9.32
C THR A 13 -10.34 -20.97 9.00
N GLU A 14 -10.80 -21.83 9.89
CA GLU A 14 -12.01 -22.64 9.80
C GLU A 14 -13.27 -21.77 9.84
N ASP A 15 -13.23 -20.64 10.56
CA ASP A 15 -14.34 -19.68 10.61
C ASP A 15 -14.64 -19.11 9.22
N TYR A 16 -13.60 -18.92 8.40
CA TYR A 16 -13.74 -18.45 7.03
C TYR A 16 -14.54 -19.44 6.18
N ASP A 17 -14.13 -20.72 6.18
CA ASP A 17 -14.72 -21.73 5.31
C ASP A 17 -16.21 -21.96 5.63
N HIS A 18 -16.60 -21.81 6.90
CA HIS A 18 -17.99 -21.85 7.33
C HIS A 18 -18.82 -20.64 6.89
N PHE A 19 -18.19 -19.48 6.76
CA PHE A 19 -18.87 -18.22 6.41
C PHE A 19 -19.03 -18.07 4.90
N VAL A 20 -17.98 -18.35 4.12
CA VAL A 20 -17.97 -18.10 2.67
C VAL A 20 -18.95 -18.95 1.88
N ARG A 21 -19.33 -20.13 2.38
CA ARG A 21 -20.34 -20.99 1.72
C ARG A 21 -21.71 -20.33 1.53
N PHE A 22 -21.98 -19.22 2.22
CA PHE A 22 -23.24 -18.48 2.12
C PHE A 22 -23.14 -17.22 1.23
N ILE A 23 -21.94 -16.92 0.74
CA ILE A 23 -21.62 -15.67 0.05
C ILE A 23 -21.10 -15.98 -1.35
N ASP A 24 -21.58 -15.20 -2.31
CA ASP A 24 -21.05 -15.17 -3.66
C ASP A 24 -19.92 -14.12 -3.69
N LEU A 25 -18.69 -14.62 -3.80
CA LEU A 25 -17.46 -13.83 -3.74
C LEU A 25 -16.94 -13.45 -5.15
N ASP A 26 -17.60 -13.86 -6.22
CA ASP A 26 -17.15 -13.60 -7.60
C ASP A 26 -17.15 -12.09 -7.95
N VAL A 27 -17.91 -11.30 -7.19
CA VAL A 27 -18.02 -9.84 -7.35
C VAL A 27 -17.34 -9.06 -6.23
N LEU A 28 -16.45 -9.70 -5.46
CA LEU A 28 -15.79 -9.10 -4.32
C LEU A 28 -14.77 -8.04 -4.76
N GLU A 29 -15.00 -6.80 -4.39
CA GLU A 29 -14.10 -5.69 -4.74
C GLU A 29 -13.20 -5.29 -3.57
N ASN A 30 -13.75 -5.23 -2.35
CA ASN A 30 -13.07 -4.72 -1.17
C ASN A 30 -13.15 -5.71 -0.02
N VAL A 31 -12.02 -5.97 0.62
CA VAL A 31 -11.94 -6.86 1.77
C VAL A 31 -11.30 -6.13 2.92
N GLU A 32 -11.94 -6.13 4.07
CA GLU A 32 -11.32 -5.73 5.33
C GLU A 32 -11.21 -6.95 6.22
N VAL A 33 -9.98 -7.30 6.61
CA VAL A 33 -9.71 -8.45 7.47
C VAL A 33 -9.01 -7.98 8.72
N LEU A 34 -9.60 -8.33 9.86
CA LEU A 34 -8.97 -8.27 11.15
C LEU A 34 -8.29 -9.61 11.43
N VAL A 35 -6.96 -9.60 11.41
CA VAL A 35 -6.14 -10.81 11.55
C VAL A 35 -5.46 -10.89 12.92
N GLY A 36 -5.38 -12.11 13.43
CA GLY A 36 -4.62 -12.52 14.62
C GLY A 36 -3.55 -13.55 14.25
N LYS A 37 -3.01 -14.24 15.26
CA LYS A 37 -1.87 -15.16 15.12
C LYS A 37 -2.09 -16.27 14.08
N ASN A 38 -3.28 -16.87 14.04
CA ASN A 38 -3.56 -18.05 13.23
C ASN A 38 -4.35 -17.75 11.96
N SER A 39 -4.85 -16.52 11.78
CA SER A 39 -5.72 -16.17 10.66
C SER A 39 -5.00 -15.53 9.47
N LEU A 40 -3.67 -15.34 9.49
CA LEU A 40 -2.94 -14.76 8.35
C LEU A 40 -2.99 -15.61 7.08
N ALA A 41 -3.11 -16.94 7.20
CA ALA A 41 -3.26 -17.83 6.07
C ALA A 41 -4.51 -17.52 5.23
N ILE A 42 -5.47 -16.78 5.77
CA ILE A 42 -6.63 -16.29 5.02
C ILE A 42 -6.22 -15.39 3.84
N LEU A 43 -5.13 -14.64 3.97
CA LEU A 43 -4.62 -13.75 2.92
C LEU A 43 -4.14 -14.54 1.70
N ASP A 44 -3.94 -15.86 1.84
CA ASP A 44 -3.60 -16.73 0.73
C ASP A 44 -4.81 -17.24 -0.06
N LYS A 45 -6.04 -17.01 0.42
CA LYS A 45 -7.30 -17.38 -0.26
C LYS A 45 -7.45 -16.58 -1.58
N PRO A 46 -7.87 -17.22 -2.68
CA PRO A 46 -7.86 -16.62 -4.00
C PRO A 46 -8.73 -15.36 -4.07
N GLU A 47 -9.90 -15.36 -3.44
CA GLU A 47 -10.88 -14.27 -3.45
C GLU A 47 -10.32 -13.01 -2.78
N ILE A 48 -9.47 -13.17 -1.76
CA ILE A 48 -8.77 -12.06 -1.11
C ILE A 48 -7.62 -11.56 -2.00
N LYS A 49 -6.92 -12.44 -2.70
CA LYS A 49 -5.83 -12.06 -3.62
C LYS A 49 -6.33 -11.38 -4.89
N THR A 50 -7.52 -11.74 -5.36
CA THR A 50 -8.11 -11.21 -6.60
C THR A 50 -8.98 -9.98 -6.37
N SER A 51 -9.32 -9.66 -5.11
CA SER A 51 -10.08 -8.43 -4.82
C SER A 51 -9.31 -7.19 -5.27
N LYS A 52 -10.04 -6.13 -5.61
CA LYS A 52 -9.42 -4.86 -6.01
C LYS A 52 -8.67 -4.20 -4.85
N SER A 53 -9.26 -4.23 -3.66
CA SER A 53 -8.71 -3.62 -2.45
C SER A 53 -8.72 -4.58 -1.28
N VAL A 54 -7.68 -4.52 -0.45
CA VAL A 54 -7.61 -5.25 0.81
C VAL A 54 -7.07 -4.34 1.93
N THR A 55 -7.79 -4.31 3.05
CA THR A 55 -7.39 -3.67 4.29
C THR A 55 -7.09 -4.76 5.31
N VAL A 56 -5.86 -4.80 5.82
CA VAL A 56 -5.45 -5.76 6.85
C VAL A 56 -5.23 -5.00 8.16
N ILE A 57 -6.00 -5.37 9.18
CA ILE A 57 -5.89 -4.81 10.53
C ILE A 57 -5.31 -5.90 11.44
N VAL A 58 -4.21 -5.60 12.12
CA VAL A 58 -3.56 -6.54 13.03
C VAL A 58 -3.78 -6.07 14.47
N LYS A 59 -4.58 -6.81 15.25
CA LYS A 59 -5.05 -6.37 16.59
C LYS A 59 -4.01 -6.55 17.70
N ILE A 60 -3.32 -7.70 17.78
CA ILE A 60 -2.41 -8.04 18.92
C ILE A 60 -1.30 -9.02 18.49
N GLY A 61 -0.03 -8.68 18.79
CA GLY A 61 1.05 -9.65 19.03
C GLY A 61 2.43 -9.31 18.43
N PRO A 62 3.55 -9.57 19.12
CA PRO A 62 4.92 -9.49 18.58
C PRO A 62 5.26 -10.62 17.59
N TYR A 63 4.24 -11.28 17.02
CA TYR A 63 4.36 -12.57 16.32
C TYR A 63 3.94 -12.50 14.85
N PHE A 64 4.03 -11.32 14.23
CA PHE A 64 4.06 -11.25 12.78
C PHE A 64 5.44 -11.73 12.33
N SER A 65 5.61 -13.04 12.24
CA SER A 65 6.91 -13.69 12.06
C SER A 65 7.49 -13.48 10.66
N SER A 66 6.68 -13.10 9.68
CA SER A 66 7.17 -12.70 8.35
C SER A 66 6.16 -11.85 7.58
N VAL A 67 6.66 -10.80 6.93
CA VAL A 67 5.91 -9.96 5.97
C VAL A 67 5.74 -10.58 4.58
N ASP A 68 6.23 -11.80 4.37
CA ASP A 68 6.17 -12.47 3.08
C ASP A 68 4.73 -12.67 2.58
N GLN A 69 3.79 -12.99 3.47
CA GLN A 69 2.37 -13.09 3.08
C GLN A 69 1.82 -11.77 2.56
N LEU A 70 2.17 -10.66 3.20
CA LEU A 70 1.76 -9.33 2.76
C LEU A 70 2.40 -8.99 1.40
N ARG A 71 3.67 -9.35 1.20
CA ARG A 71 4.38 -9.12 -0.08
C ARG A 71 3.75 -9.88 -1.25
N ARG A 72 3.11 -11.02 -1.00
CA ARG A 72 2.41 -11.81 -2.03
C ARG A 72 1.10 -11.16 -2.48
N LEU A 73 0.53 -10.24 -1.71
CA LEU A 73 -0.68 -9.51 -2.11
C LEU A 73 -0.38 -8.63 -3.32
N ARG A 74 -1.25 -8.70 -4.33
CA ARG A 74 -1.13 -7.99 -5.63
C ARG A 74 -2.36 -7.16 -5.95
N ASN A 75 -3.22 -6.95 -4.95
CA ASN A 75 -4.40 -6.09 -5.06
C ASN A 75 -4.01 -4.69 -5.53
N GLN A 76 -4.93 -4.01 -6.23
CA GLN A 76 -4.70 -2.65 -6.70
C GLN A 76 -4.46 -1.70 -5.53
N HIS A 77 -5.13 -1.90 -4.40
CA HIS A 77 -4.85 -1.17 -3.18
C HIS A 77 -4.71 -2.12 -1.98
N PHE A 78 -3.57 -2.07 -1.32
CA PHE A 78 -3.35 -2.74 -0.05
C PHE A 78 -3.16 -1.70 1.07
N TYR A 79 -4.06 -1.70 2.06
CA TYR A 79 -3.96 -0.87 3.26
C TYR A 79 -3.58 -1.73 4.47
N LEU A 80 -2.52 -1.34 5.19
CA LEU A 80 -2.05 -2.05 6.39
C LEU A 80 -2.20 -1.17 7.64
N LYS A 81 -2.98 -1.68 8.60
CA LYS A 81 -3.05 -1.16 9.97
C LYS A 81 -2.34 -2.12 10.92
N TYR A 82 -1.03 -1.93 11.07
CA TYR A 82 -0.19 -2.71 11.96
C TYR A 82 0.94 -1.87 12.57
N TYR A 83 0.92 -1.75 13.90
CA TYR A 83 1.93 -1.00 14.66
C TYR A 83 3.30 -1.66 14.66
N GLY A 84 3.35 -3.00 14.65
CA GLY A 84 4.59 -3.77 14.65
C GLY A 84 5.26 -3.91 13.29
N PHE A 85 4.70 -3.34 12.22
CA PHE A 85 5.40 -3.26 10.93
C PHE A 85 6.62 -2.34 11.09
N THR A 86 7.77 -2.76 10.58
CA THR A 86 9.04 -2.07 10.82
C THR A 86 9.57 -1.38 9.58
N LEU A 87 10.55 -0.50 9.76
CA LEU A 87 11.34 0.06 8.65
C LEU A 87 12.08 -1.02 7.83
N HIS A 88 12.45 -2.14 8.47
CA HIS A 88 13.05 -3.26 7.75
C HIS A 88 12.04 -3.91 6.81
N ASP A 89 10.83 -4.14 7.28
CA ASP A 89 9.74 -4.72 6.48
C ASP A 89 9.38 -3.83 5.30
N LEU A 90 9.30 -2.51 5.54
CA LEU A 90 9.06 -1.53 4.49
C LEU A 90 10.14 -1.56 3.41
N ARG A 91 11.42 -1.67 3.80
CA ARG A 91 12.52 -1.81 2.83
C ARG A 91 12.36 -3.06 1.98
N GLN A 92 11.99 -4.20 2.59
CA GLN A 92 11.73 -5.41 1.83
C GLN A 92 10.56 -5.21 0.87
N PHE A 93 9.49 -4.53 1.30
CA PHE A 93 8.34 -4.19 0.45
C PHE A 93 8.73 -3.36 -0.76
N VAL A 94 9.46 -2.26 -0.56
CA VAL A 94 9.94 -1.37 -1.64
C VAL A 94 10.82 -2.15 -2.61
N LYS A 95 11.78 -2.94 -2.10
CA LYS A 95 12.66 -3.77 -2.92
C LYS A 95 11.85 -4.76 -3.76
N ASP A 96 10.87 -5.44 -3.16
CA ASP A 96 10.02 -6.39 -3.87
C ASP A 96 9.19 -5.75 -4.97
N TRP A 97 8.68 -4.55 -4.73
CA TRP A 97 7.90 -3.82 -5.73
C TRP A 97 8.77 -3.48 -6.94
N ILE A 98 9.99 -2.99 -6.70
CA ILE A 98 10.98 -2.69 -7.74
C ILE A 98 11.34 -3.94 -8.54
N THR A 99 11.66 -5.05 -7.87
CA THR A 99 12.13 -6.27 -8.55
C THR A 99 11.04 -6.99 -9.32
N THR A 100 9.81 -6.98 -8.79
CA THR A 100 8.70 -7.74 -9.39
C THR A 100 7.86 -6.93 -10.37
N GLY A 101 8.14 -5.64 -10.55
CA GLY A 101 7.47 -4.80 -11.55
C GLY A 101 5.96 -4.71 -11.34
N ARG A 102 5.53 -4.11 -10.23
CA ARG A 102 4.10 -3.87 -9.96
C ARG A 102 3.43 -3.06 -11.08
N ASP A 103 2.13 -3.28 -11.25
CA ASP A 103 1.34 -2.59 -12.28
C ASP A 103 1.11 -1.13 -11.92
N ILE A 104 0.98 -0.28 -12.93
CA ILE A 104 0.65 1.14 -12.77
C ILE A 104 -0.71 1.27 -12.08
N GLY A 105 -0.80 2.19 -11.12
CA GLY A 105 -1.98 2.39 -10.27
C GLY A 105 -2.08 1.41 -9.11
N THR A 106 -1.07 0.55 -8.89
CA THR A 106 -0.97 -0.27 -7.67
C THR A 106 -0.54 0.60 -6.49
N ARG A 107 -1.20 0.45 -5.35
CA ARG A 107 -1.11 1.34 -4.19
C ARG A 107 -0.92 0.57 -2.89
N PHE A 108 -0.06 1.08 -2.03
CA PHE A 108 0.13 0.61 -0.67
C PHE A 108 -0.01 1.76 0.30
N SER A 109 -0.74 1.53 1.39
CA SER A 109 -0.92 2.50 2.47
C SER A 109 -0.60 1.86 3.80
N TRP A 110 0.12 2.57 4.66
CA TRP A 110 0.47 2.09 5.99
C TRP A 110 0.14 3.16 7.03
N GLY A 111 -0.83 2.84 7.88
CA GLY A 111 -1.31 3.77 8.88
C GLY A 111 -2.46 3.23 9.73
N PRO A 112 -2.93 4.01 10.72
CA PRO A 112 -2.50 5.37 11.01
C PRO A 112 -1.17 5.41 11.79
N ARG A 113 -0.42 6.51 11.66
CA ARG A 113 0.91 6.76 12.22
C ARG A 113 0.99 8.12 12.91
N PRO A 114 1.80 8.26 13.98
CA PRO A 114 2.21 9.57 14.50
C PRO A 114 2.96 10.39 13.45
N SER A 115 2.88 11.72 13.52
CA SER A 115 3.66 12.60 12.62
C SER A 115 5.17 12.37 12.75
N GLU A 116 5.63 12.11 13.97
CA GLU A 116 7.04 11.93 14.32
C GLU A 116 7.66 10.68 13.65
N ASP A 117 6.84 9.67 13.34
CA ASP A 117 7.31 8.44 12.70
C ASP A 117 7.56 8.63 11.19
N VAL A 118 6.88 9.58 10.57
CA VAL A 118 6.70 9.63 9.12
C VAL A 118 7.88 10.29 8.40
N GLN A 119 8.43 11.37 8.95
CA GLN A 119 9.63 12.00 8.37
C GLN A 119 10.86 11.07 8.39
N PRO A 120 11.18 10.38 9.50
CA PRO A 120 12.28 9.40 9.52
C PRO A 120 12.13 8.26 8.50
N ILE A 121 10.89 7.82 8.23
CA ILE A 121 10.61 6.84 7.16
C ILE A 121 11.08 7.37 5.81
N MET A 122 10.71 8.60 5.46
CA MET A 122 11.04 9.21 4.18
C MET A 122 12.56 9.42 4.02
N GLU A 123 13.23 9.98 5.03
CA GLU A 123 14.69 10.18 5.01
C GLU A 123 15.46 8.88 4.85
N HIS A 124 14.99 7.82 5.53
CA HIS A 124 15.57 6.48 5.44
C HIS A 124 15.41 5.87 4.06
N LEU A 125 14.24 6.02 3.42
CA LEU A 125 14.00 5.53 2.05
C LEU A 125 14.82 6.32 1.02
N LYS A 126 14.91 7.64 1.18
CA LYS A 126 15.75 8.52 0.36
C LYS A 126 17.21 8.07 0.37
N THR A 127 17.75 7.85 1.57
CA THR A 127 19.15 7.44 1.76
C THR A 127 19.42 6.02 1.25
N HIS A 128 18.51 5.08 1.51
CA HIS A 128 18.76 3.67 1.24
C HIS A 128 18.54 3.27 -0.23
N PHE A 129 17.61 3.91 -0.92
CA PHE A 129 17.28 3.60 -2.32
C PHE A 129 17.73 4.67 -3.31
N GLY A 130 18.37 5.75 -2.84
CA GLY A 130 18.74 6.88 -3.70
C GLY A 130 17.52 7.57 -4.31
N ALA A 131 16.41 7.62 -3.57
CA ALA A 131 15.18 8.25 -4.04
C ALA A 131 15.39 9.76 -4.22
N VAL A 132 14.76 10.32 -5.25
CA VAL A 132 14.79 11.76 -5.49
C VAL A 132 13.51 12.40 -4.99
N GLU A 133 13.57 13.66 -4.58
CA GLU A 133 12.37 14.40 -4.25
C GLU A 133 11.49 14.55 -5.50
N ALA A 134 10.22 14.19 -5.36
CA ALA A 134 9.23 14.27 -6.43
C ALA A 134 8.89 15.73 -6.79
N GLY A 135 9.12 16.67 -5.85
CA GLY A 135 8.82 18.09 -6.02
C GLY A 135 7.34 18.35 -6.31
N SER A 136 7.04 19.41 -7.08
CA SER A 136 5.69 19.79 -7.50
C SER A 136 4.98 18.76 -8.41
N LYS A 137 5.68 17.69 -8.84
CA LYS A 137 5.06 16.63 -9.67
C LYS A 137 4.03 15.80 -8.90
N LEU A 138 3.98 15.89 -7.57
CA LEU A 138 2.98 15.19 -6.76
C LEU A 138 1.56 15.70 -7.02
N GLU A 139 1.39 17.01 -7.23
CA GLU A 139 0.07 17.58 -7.57
C GLU A 139 -0.44 17.06 -8.91
N TYR A 140 0.46 16.77 -9.85
CA TYR A 140 0.12 16.17 -11.14
C TYR A 140 -0.44 14.74 -10.97
N TYR A 141 0.15 13.93 -10.09
CA TYR A 141 -0.31 12.56 -9.85
C TYR A 141 -1.53 12.51 -8.92
N PHE A 142 -1.64 13.45 -7.97
CA PHE A 142 -2.54 13.33 -6.81
C PHE A 142 -3.28 14.62 -6.47
N SER A 143 -3.83 15.30 -7.47
CA SER A 143 -4.57 16.56 -7.30
C SER A 143 -5.76 16.48 -6.32
N ASN A 144 -6.25 15.28 -6.02
CA ASN A 144 -7.33 15.04 -5.07
C ASN A 144 -6.87 14.77 -3.62
N ARG A 145 -5.56 14.87 -3.31
CA ARG A 145 -5.01 14.54 -1.99
C ARG A 145 -4.20 15.69 -1.41
N THR A 146 -4.32 15.85 -0.09
CA THR A 146 -3.44 16.76 0.65
C THR A 146 -2.15 16.00 1.00
N ILE A 147 -1.17 16.12 0.12
CA ILE A 147 0.17 15.58 0.34
C ILE A 147 0.95 16.58 1.17
N HIS A 148 1.54 16.11 2.26
CA HIS A 148 2.49 16.92 3.02
C HIS A 148 3.92 16.41 2.78
N ASP A 149 4.84 17.37 2.80
CA ASP A 149 6.26 17.23 2.44
C ASP A 149 6.53 16.88 0.97
N ASN A 150 7.80 16.99 0.60
CA ASN A 150 8.29 16.51 -0.69
C ASN A 150 8.27 14.98 -0.65
N GLY A 151 7.26 14.37 -1.29
CA GLY A 151 7.27 12.93 -1.57
C GLY A 151 8.52 12.53 -2.36
N LEU A 152 8.79 11.23 -2.41
CA LEU A 152 9.96 10.65 -3.05
C LEU A 152 9.55 9.91 -4.31
N THR A 153 10.42 9.90 -5.30
CA THR A 153 10.28 9.08 -6.51
C THR A 153 11.47 8.14 -6.66
N LEU A 154 11.19 6.89 -6.98
CA LEU A 154 12.16 5.89 -7.39
C LEU A 154 11.85 5.41 -8.80
N LYS A 155 12.87 5.24 -9.63
CA LYS A 155 12.71 4.64 -10.95
C LYS A 155 12.40 3.15 -10.79
N MET A 156 11.38 2.67 -11.50
CA MET A 156 11.01 1.25 -11.55
C MET A 156 11.01 0.80 -13.01
N GLY A 157 12.14 0.32 -13.54
CA GLY A 157 12.22 0.03 -14.98
C GLY A 157 12.18 1.29 -15.85
N GLU A 158 11.77 1.18 -17.11
CA GLU A 158 11.84 2.28 -18.09
C GLU A 158 10.58 3.16 -18.10
N ASP A 159 9.40 2.54 -17.97
CA ASP A 159 8.09 3.14 -18.22
C ASP A 159 7.32 3.55 -16.96
N ARG A 160 7.85 3.24 -15.77
CA ARG A 160 7.16 3.47 -14.49
C ARG A 160 8.09 3.95 -13.37
N GLY A 161 7.48 4.56 -12.37
CA GLY A 161 8.14 5.03 -11.15
C GLY A 161 7.32 4.68 -9.92
N LEU A 162 7.99 4.56 -8.79
CA LEU A 162 7.38 4.44 -7.47
C LEU A 162 7.36 5.81 -6.83
N VAL A 163 6.18 6.33 -6.54
CA VAL A 163 6.03 7.56 -5.76
C VAL A 163 5.68 7.17 -4.33
N MET A 164 6.36 7.75 -3.37
CA MET A 164 6.17 7.52 -1.95
C MET A 164 5.91 8.85 -1.26
N PHE A 165 4.90 8.93 -0.40
CA PHE A 165 4.52 10.21 0.20
C PHE A 165 3.76 10.02 1.50
N CYS A 166 3.55 11.13 2.19
CA CYS A 166 2.89 11.18 3.49
C CYS A 166 1.53 11.83 3.31
N ASN A 167 0.47 11.12 3.69
CA ASN A 167 -0.90 11.60 3.57
C ASN A 167 -1.49 11.85 4.95
N LYS A 168 -2.13 13.00 5.13
CA LYS A 168 -2.84 13.30 6.38
C LYS A 168 -4.22 12.67 6.34
N ILE A 169 -4.49 11.77 7.27
CA ILE A 169 -5.79 11.13 7.43
C ILE A 169 -6.62 11.95 8.43
N ARG A 170 -7.89 12.17 8.13
CA ARG A 170 -8.85 12.69 9.11
C ARG A 170 -9.19 11.57 10.09
N SER A 171 -8.47 11.50 11.21
CA SER A 171 -8.77 10.56 12.29
C SER A 171 -9.61 11.25 13.36
N GLU A 172 -10.83 10.76 13.59
CA GLU A 172 -11.69 11.22 14.70
C GLU A 172 -11.36 10.52 16.03
N SER A 173 -10.64 9.39 16.00
CA SER A 173 -10.55 8.45 17.14
C SER A 173 -9.19 8.42 17.85
N PHE A 174 -8.10 8.87 17.22
CA PHE A 174 -6.77 8.88 17.83
C PHE A 174 -6.12 10.25 17.66
N SER A 175 -6.04 11.02 18.75
CA SER A 175 -5.61 12.42 18.78
C SER A 175 -4.17 12.66 18.30
N TYR A 176 -3.34 11.62 18.18
CA TYR A 176 -1.94 11.71 17.76
C TYR A 176 -1.59 10.91 16.49
N CYS A 177 -2.50 10.10 15.93
CA CYS A 177 -2.24 9.29 14.72
C CYS A 177 -3.02 9.82 13.51
N HIS A 178 -2.50 10.87 12.88
CA HIS A 178 -3.16 11.58 11.76
C HIS A 178 -2.52 11.32 10.40
N TRP A 179 -1.63 10.35 10.28
CA TRP A 179 -0.83 10.17 9.07
C TRP A 179 -0.85 8.74 8.54
N SER A 180 -0.67 8.60 7.23
CA SER A 180 -0.27 7.37 6.58
C SER A 180 0.94 7.60 5.70
N PHE A 181 1.79 6.59 5.65
CA PHE A 181 2.77 6.44 4.58
C PHE A 181 2.08 5.79 3.37
N GLU A 182 2.33 6.32 2.18
CA GLU A 182 1.72 5.89 0.94
C GLU A 182 2.80 5.54 -0.09
N MET A 183 2.52 4.54 -0.92
CA MET A 183 3.29 4.20 -2.11
C MET A 183 2.35 3.97 -3.28
N GLU A 184 2.75 4.43 -4.47
CA GLU A 184 1.98 4.23 -5.68
C GLU A 184 2.88 4.10 -6.90
N VAL A 185 2.56 3.14 -7.76
CA VAL A 185 3.23 2.99 -9.05
C VAL A 185 2.56 3.92 -10.05
N VAL A 186 3.34 4.80 -10.66
CA VAL A 186 2.88 5.76 -11.66
C VAL A 186 3.62 5.54 -12.98
N ALA A 187 3.01 5.96 -14.09
CA ALA A 187 3.70 6.01 -15.37
C ALA A 187 4.86 7.02 -15.29
N SER A 188 6.02 6.66 -15.83
CA SER A 188 7.12 7.59 -16.02
C SER A 188 6.73 8.62 -17.05
N THR A 189 6.74 9.89 -16.67
CA THR A 189 6.67 10.98 -17.63
C THR A 189 8.01 11.06 -18.35
N ASN A 190 8.12 10.46 -19.53
CA ASN A 190 9.27 10.67 -20.40
C ASN A 190 9.36 12.17 -20.70
N ALA A 191 10.36 12.83 -20.13
CA ALA A 191 10.71 14.20 -20.48
C ALA A 191 11.37 14.21 -21.87
N THR A 192 10.61 13.99 -22.95
CA THR A 192 11.03 14.30 -24.33
C THR A 192 9.83 14.29 -25.26
N GLY A 193 9.15 15.44 -25.31
CA GLY A 193 8.48 15.93 -26.49
C GLY A 193 9.21 17.18 -26.97
N THR A 194 10.52 17.10 -27.21
CA THR A 194 11.21 18.10 -28.05
C THR A 194 10.67 17.93 -29.46
N VAL A 195 9.60 18.68 -29.76
CA VAL A 195 9.20 18.96 -31.13
C VAL A 195 10.37 19.67 -31.77
N SER A 196 11.07 18.98 -32.67
CA SER A 196 12.03 19.59 -33.58
C SER A 196 11.29 20.68 -34.35
N THR A 197 11.65 21.94 -34.14
CA THR A 197 11.32 23.02 -35.07
C THR A 197 11.95 22.67 -36.42
N PRO A 198 11.17 22.57 -37.51
CA PRO A 198 11.77 22.56 -38.84
C PRO A 198 12.32 23.96 -39.08
N GLY A 199 13.65 24.06 -39.18
CA GLY A 199 14.31 25.23 -39.70
C GLY A 199 14.24 25.23 -41.23
N VAL A 200 14.00 26.44 -41.75
CA VAL A 200 14.04 26.91 -43.15
C VAL A 200 12.78 26.65 -43.97
#